data_AF-A0A8T0K2A1-F1
#
_entry.id   AF-A0A8T0K2A1-F1
#
_cell.length_a   1.000
_cell.length_b   1.000
_cell.length_c   1.000
_cell.angle_alpha   90.00
_cell.angle_beta   90.00
_cell.angle_gamma   90.00
#
_symmetry.space_group_name_H-M   'P 1'
#
loop_
_entity.id
_entity.type
_entity.pdbx_description
1 polymer ?
#
loop_
_entity_poly.entity_id
_entity_poly.type
_entity_poly.pdbx_seq_one_letter_code
_entity_poly.pdbx_strand_id
1 'polypeptide(L)'
;MMMKRFTQKNIIRVYPKGTRVNSSNYRPHIGWIYGAQMVAFNMQGHGKSLWYMQGMFRANGGCGYVKKPSFLIEEGPDDEVFDPKKPMPVQKTLMVKVYMGNGWSTDFSKTHFDAFSPPDFYTKVCIVGVPADKVNKKTKIIHDDWFPVWDEEFEFPLCVPELALLWIEVREYDMHEKDDFGGQSCLPISELRSGFRVIPLFDEKGEQLKSVKLLMRFQFK
;
A
#
# COMPACT_ATOMS: atom_id res chain seq x y z
N MET A 1 17.59 18.21 1.95
CA MET A 1 18.69 18.36 0.98
C MET A 1 19.95 17.59 1.36
N MET A 2 20.58 17.85 2.53
CA MET A 2 21.84 17.21 2.94
C MET A 2 21.77 15.67 3.09
N MET A 3 20.67 15.14 3.68
CA MET A 3 20.50 13.70 3.88
C MET A 3 20.46 12.92 2.56
N LYS A 4 19.83 13.45 1.51
CA LYS A 4 19.77 12.78 0.21
C LYS A 4 21.16 12.63 -0.41
N ARG A 5 21.93 13.72 -0.49
CA ARG A 5 23.32 13.70 -1.01
C ARG A 5 24.17 12.68 -0.25
N PHE A 6 24.00 12.60 1.06
CA PHE A 6 24.68 11.59 1.87
C PHE A 6 24.30 10.15 1.46
N THR A 7 23.00 9.86 1.28
CA THR A 7 22.51 8.50 0.92
C THR A 7 22.88 8.02 -0.49
N GLN A 8 23.41 8.90 -1.36
CA GLN A 8 23.89 8.50 -2.69
C GLN A 8 25.20 7.73 -2.59
N LYS A 9 26.07 8.09 -1.62
CA LYS A 9 27.40 7.51 -1.44
C LYS A 9 27.54 6.71 -0.13
N ASN A 10 26.52 6.72 0.72
CA ASN A 10 26.54 6.09 2.05
C ASN A 10 25.22 5.38 2.36
N ILE A 11 25.27 4.44 3.31
CA ILE A 11 24.08 3.76 3.85
C ILE A 11 23.65 4.47 5.13
N ILE A 12 22.35 4.77 5.26
CA ILE A 12 21.76 5.26 6.51
C ILE A 12 20.82 4.20 7.08
N ARG A 13 20.91 4.01 8.40
CA ARG A 13 19.94 3.26 9.20
C ARG A 13 19.03 4.19 9.98
N VAL A 14 17.72 4.04 9.78
CA VAL A 14 16.66 4.73 10.54
C VAL A 14 15.99 3.71 11.46
N TYR A 15 15.76 4.05 12.71
CA TYR A 15 15.13 3.17 13.69
C TYR A 15 14.04 3.92 14.48
N PRO A 16 13.06 3.21 15.05
CA PRO A 16 12.03 3.83 15.88
C PRO A 16 12.66 4.57 17.07
N LYS A 17 12.14 5.74 17.42
CA LYS A 17 12.62 6.50 18.58
C LYS A 17 12.52 5.65 19.86
N GLY A 18 13.59 5.60 20.67
CA GLY A 18 13.67 4.78 21.87
C GLY A 18 12.59 5.04 22.94
N THR A 19 11.90 6.18 22.88
CA THR A 19 10.76 6.50 23.75
C THR A 19 9.47 5.76 23.36
N ARG A 20 9.47 4.93 22.30
CA ARG A 20 8.32 4.11 21.88
C ARG A 20 8.28 2.80 22.66
N VAL A 21 7.85 2.88 23.91
CA VAL A 21 7.71 1.73 24.83
C VAL A 21 6.67 0.71 24.32
N ASN A 22 5.74 1.11 23.45
CA ASN A 22 4.68 0.25 22.89
C ASN A 22 5.06 -0.48 21.59
N SER A 23 6.34 -0.51 21.20
CA SER A 23 6.83 -1.17 19.98
C SER A 23 6.20 -0.69 18.66
N SER A 24 5.49 0.44 18.64
CA SER A 24 4.81 0.96 17.44
C SER A 24 5.79 1.36 16.32
N ASN A 25 5.48 0.98 15.10
CA ASN A 25 6.29 1.30 13.91
C ASN A 25 5.94 2.67 13.32
N TYR A 26 6.94 3.41 12.84
CA TYR A 26 6.75 4.62 12.04
C TYR A 26 6.44 4.25 10.59
N ARG A 27 5.97 5.21 9.78
CA ARG A 27 5.63 4.91 8.38
C ARG A 27 6.92 4.83 7.53
N PRO A 28 7.22 3.68 6.88
CA PRO A 28 8.49 3.45 6.17
C PRO A 28 8.80 4.46 5.07
N HIS A 29 7.79 4.74 4.24
CA HIS A 29 7.93 5.58 3.05
C HIS A 29 8.56 6.96 3.33
N ILE A 30 8.42 7.50 4.55
CA ILE A 30 9.06 8.75 4.94
C ILE A 30 10.59 8.63 4.83
N GLY A 31 11.19 7.51 5.27
CA GLY A 31 12.62 7.28 5.12
C GLY A 31 13.03 7.07 3.67
N TRP A 32 12.28 6.24 2.94
CA TRP A 32 12.57 5.91 1.54
C TRP A 32 12.51 7.13 0.61
N ILE A 33 11.56 8.03 0.83
CA ILE A 33 11.42 9.29 0.08
C ILE A 33 12.69 10.15 0.13
N TYR A 34 13.43 10.09 1.23
CA TYR A 34 14.70 10.80 1.37
C TYR A 34 15.94 9.92 1.14
N GLY A 35 15.76 8.71 0.62
CA GLY A 35 16.85 7.82 0.19
C GLY A 35 17.42 6.89 1.27
N ALA A 36 16.83 6.85 2.47
CA ALA A 36 17.28 5.94 3.52
C ALA A 36 17.05 4.47 3.11
N GLN A 37 18.10 3.66 3.19
CA GLN A 37 18.09 2.26 2.74
C GLN A 37 17.65 1.31 3.85
N MET A 38 18.21 1.47 5.05
CA MET A 38 17.95 0.58 6.18
C MET A 38 16.90 1.19 7.10
N VAL A 39 15.63 1.06 6.73
CA VAL A 39 14.48 1.51 7.53
C VAL A 39 14.06 0.37 8.45
N ALA A 40 14.50 0.41 9.71
CA ALA A 40 14.32 -0.70 10.67
C ALA A 40 12.92 -0.68 11.31
N PHE A 41 12.36 -1.88 11.49
CA PHE A 41 11.02 -2.14 12.03
C PHE A 41 11.07 -3.10 13.22
N ASN A 42 10.13 -2.94 14.14
CA ASN A 42 9.77 -3.99 15.09
C ASN A 42 8.89 -5.00 14.36
N MET A 43 9.45 -6.15 14.01
CA MET A 43 8.78 -7.20 13.23
C MET A 43 7.76 -8.01 14.04
N GLN A 44 7.75 -7.87 15.36
CA GLN A 44 6.85 -8.57 16.28
C GLN A 44 5.43 -7.99 16.30
N GLY A 45 5.23 -6.79 15.75
CA GLY A 45 3.92 -6.14 15.70
C GLY A 45 3.13 -6.49 14.44
N HIS A 46 1.96 -5.86 14.31
CA HIS A 46 1.10 -5.93 13.12
C HIS A 46 0.67 -4.52 12.69
N GLY A 47 0.15 -4.40 11.46
CA GLY A 47 -0.44 -3.15 10.97
C GLY A 47 0.29 -2.45 9.82
N LYS A 48 -0.26 -1.29 9.44
CA LYS A 48 0.03 -0.58 8.18
C LYS A 48 1.52 -0.38 7.86
N SER A 49 2.34 -0.05 8.85
CA SER A 49 3.77 0.17 8.62
C SER A 49 4.48 -1.10 8.15
N LEU A 50 4.12 -2.27 8.70
CA LEU A 50 4.66 -3.55 8.26
C LEU A 50 4.08 -3.96 6.91
N TRP A 51 2.79 -3.71 6.67
CA TRP A 51 2.17 -3.97 5.37
C TRP A 51 2.83 -3.20 4.23
N TYR A 52 3.15 -1.92 4.46
CA TYR A 52 3.88 -1.11 3.46
C TYR A 52 5.29 -1.63 3.22
N MET A 53 5.99 -2.06 4.28
CA MET A 53 7.31 -2.68 4.19
C MET A 53 7.24 -3.98 3.38
N GLN A 54 6.36 -4.91 3.77
CA GLN A 54 6.15 -6.17 3.06
C GLN A 54 5.77 -5.90 1.59
N GLY A 55 4.88 -4.94 1.33
CA GLY A 55 4.47 -4.54 -0.02
C GLY A 55 5.63 -4.04 -0.88
N MET A 56 6.42 -3.09 -0.36
CA MET A 56 7.59 -2.56 -1.06
C MET A 56 8.58 -3.68 -1.43
N PHE A 57 8.88 -4.57 -0.47
CA PHE A 57 9.87 -5.63 -0.65
C PHE A 57 9.33 -6.87 -1.36
N ARG A 58 8.07 -6.89 -1.83
CA ARG A 58 7.61 -7.86 -2.83
C ARG A 58 8.25 -7.60 -4.20
N ALA A 59 8.70 -6.36 -4.46
CA ALA A 59 9.45 -6.03 -5.65
C ALA A 59 10.75 -6.83 -5.74
N ASN A 60 11.34 -6.90 -6.93
CA ASN A 60 12.61 -7.59 -7.18
C ASN A 60 12.63 -9.05 -6.67
N GLY A 61 11.52 -9.76 -6.85
CA GLY A 61 11.39 -11.17 -6.48
C GLY A 61 11.45 -11.45 -4.98
N GLY A 62 11.25 -10.45 -4.11
CA GLY A 62 11.21 -10.69 -2.68
C GLY A 62 12.57 -10.82 -2.00
N CYS A 63 13.68 -10.47 -2.67
CA CYS A 63 15.03 -10.74 -2.15
C CYS A 63 15.49 -9.83 -1.00
N GLY A 64 14.65 -8.87 -0.58
CA GLY A 64 14.97 -7.89 0.46
C GLY A 64 15.73 -6.66 -0.02
N TYR A 65 16.04 -6.55 -1.31
CA TYR A 65 16.69 -5.38 -1.92
C TYR A 65 15.88 -4.84 -3.08
N VAL A 66 15.57 -3.54 -3.05
CA VAL A 66 14.88 -2.82 -4.13
C VAL A 66 15.75 -1.66 -4.58
N LYS A 67 16.01 -1.54 -5.88
CA LYS A 67 16.82 -0.46 -6.43
C LYS A 67 16.12 0.88 -6.20
N LYS A 68 16.84 1.87 -5.66
CA LYS A 68 16.31 3.24 -5.54
C LYS A 68 16.06 3.84 -6.94
N PRO A 69 15.08 4.76 -7.10
CA PRO A 69 14.93 5.54 -8.32
C PRO A 69 16.20 6.30 -8.68
N SER A 70 16.46 6.54 -9.97
CA SER A 70 17.66 7.23 -10.46
C SER A 70 17.84 8.59 -9.81
N PHE A 71 16.76 9.36 -9.66
CA PHE A 71 16.80 10.66 -8.98
C PHE A 71 17.19 10.61 -7.50
N LEU A 72 17.25 9.43 -6.85
CA LEU A 72 17.78 9.23 -5.48
C LEU A 72 19.21 8.65 -5.45
N ILE A 73 19.79 8.37 -6.62
CA ILE A 73 21.14 7.81 -6.80
C ILE A 73 22.03 8.84 -7.49
N GLU A 74 21.54 9.46 -8.56
CA GLU A 74 22.27 10.36 -9.45
C GLU A 74 22.20 11.81 -8.97
N GLU A 75 23.25 12.57 -9.26
CA GLU A 75 23.29 14.03 -9.09
C GLU A 75 22.47 14.65 -10.23
N GLY A 76 21.50 15.51 -9.91
CA GLY A 76 20.66 16.16 -10.91
C GLY A 76 21.42 17.22 -11.70
N PRO A 77 20.85 17.73 -12.81
CA PRO A 77 21.39 18.90 -13.50
C PRO A 77 21.55 20.07 -12.51
N ASP A 78 22.63 20.83 -12.64
CA ASP A 78 22.93 21.99 -11.76
C ASP A 78 22.86 21.66 -10.27
N ASP A 79 23.32 20.46 -9.90
CA ASP A 79 23.40 20.04 -8.50
C ASP A 79 22.02 19.90 -7.82
N GLU A 80 20.94 19.80 -8.63
CA GLU A 80 19.57 19.74 -8.15
C GLU A 80 19.30 18.47 -7.33
N VAL A 81 18.66 18.68 -6.18
CA VAL A 81 18.30 17.61 -5.25
C VAL A 81 16.79 17.51 -5.20
N PHE A 82 16.25 16.38 -5.72
CA PHE A 82 14.85 15.96 -5.49
C PHE A 82 14.37 16.35 -4.09
N ASP A 83 13.30 17.14 -4.06
CA ASP A 83 12.64 17.58 -2.85
C ASP A 83 11.17 17.12 -2.91
N PRO A 84 10.75 16.15 -2.07
CA PRO A 84 9.39 15.63 -2.08
C PRO A 84 8.32 16.64 -1.67
N LYS A 85 8.72 17.83 -1.21
CA LYS A 85 7.81 18.93 -0.85
C LYS A 85 7.60 19.92 -2.00
N LYS A 86 8.46 19.91 -3.03
CA LYS A 86 8.28 20.78 -4.18
C LYS A 86 7.12 20.26 -5.04
N PRO A 87 6.29 21.14 -5.60
CA PRO A 87 5.35 20.77 -6.65
C PRO A 87 6.09 20.11 -7.81
N MET A 88 5.56 19.00 -8.30
CA MET A 88 6.10 18.26 -9.43
C MET A 88 4.97 18.00 -10.42
N PRO A 89 5.25 17.96 -11.73
CA PRO A 89 4.26 17.57 -12.71
C PRO A 89 3.86 16.10 -12.51
N VAL A 90 2.64 15.76 -12.92
CA VAL A 90 2.19 14.38 -13.01
C VAL A 90 3.02 13.67 -14.07
N GLN A 91 3.66 12.56 -13.70
CA GLN A 91 4.45 11.73 -14.62
C GLN A 91 3.62 10.60 -15.22
N LYS A 92 2.70 10.02 -14.44
CA LYS A 92 1.94 8.85 -14.83
C LYS A 92 0.55 8.89 -14.21
N THR A 93 -0.47 8.45 -14.93
CA THR A 93 -1.81 8.31 -14.35
C THR A 93 -2.19 6.85 -14.27
N LEU A 94 -2.49 6.37 -13.06
CA LEU A 94 -2.96 5.01 -12.81
C LEU A 94 -4.49 5.00 -12.69
N MET A 95 -5.15 4.27 -13.58
CA MET A 95 -6.55 3.88 -13.45
C MET A 95 -6.62 2.53 -12.73
N VAL A 96 -7.45 2.44 -11.70
CA VAL A 96 -7.70 1.20 -10.94
C VAL A 96 -9.20 0.93 -10.95
N LYS A 97 -9.61 -0.17 -11.59
CA LYS A 97 -10.98 -0.67 -11.51
C LYS A 97 -11.06 -1.85 -10.55
N VAL A 98 -11.94 -1.75 -9.55
CA VAL A 98 -12.25 -2.80 -8.57
C VAL A 98 -13.55 -3.46 -9.01
N TYR A 99 -13.48 -4.68 -9.55
CA TYR A 99 -14.68 -5.36 -10.05
C TYR A 99 -15.42 -6.06 -8.91
N MET A 100 -14.78 -7.04 -8.30
CA MET A 100 -15.42 -7.92 -7.32
C MET A 100 -14.39 -8.56 -6.40
N GLY A 101 -14.86 -9.09 -5.28
CA GLY A 101 -14.09 -9.92 -4.37
C GLY A 101 -14.75 -11.27 -4.13
N ASN A 102 -13.95 -12.27 -3.76
CA ASN A 102 -14.44 -13.61 -3.45
C ASN A 102 -13.48 -14.29 -2.46
N GLY A 103 -13.98 -15.31 -1.74
CA GLY A 103 -13.21 -16.25 -0.92
C GLY A 103 -13.46 -16.14 0.58
N TRP A 104 -14.15 -15.09 1.04
CA TRP A 104 -14.40 -14.88 2.47
C TRP A 104 -15.26 -15.98 3.08
N SER A 105 -16.31 -16.43 2.40
CA SER A 105 -17.19 -17.51 2.88
C SER A 105 -16.50 -18.87 2.97
N THR A 106 -15.31 -19.01 2.36
CA THR A 106 -14.49 -20.22 2.43
C THR A 106 -13.47 -20.14 3.56
N ASP A 107 -12.86 -18.97 3.76
CA ASP A 107 -11.79 -18.78 4.74
C ASP A 107 -12.31 -18.46 6.15
N PHE A 108 -13.51 -17.89 6.27
CA PHE A 108 -14.09 -17.42 7.53
C PHE A 108 -15.42 -18.13 7.86
N SER A 109 -15.73 -18.22 9.16
CA SER A 109 -17.04 -18.73 9.59
C SER A 109 -18.15 -17.74 9.20
N LYS A 110 -19.38 -18.24 9.06
CA LYS A 110 -20.54 -17.40 8.72
C LYS A 110 -20.82 -16.28 9.73
N THR A 111 -20.33 -16.42 10.95
CA THR A 111 -20.50 -15.47 12.05
C THR A 111 -19.24 -14.64 12.33
N HIS A 112 -18.27 -14.67 11.42
CA HIS A 112 -16.97 -14.04 11.67
C HIS A 112 -17.05 -12.52 11.64
N PHE A 113 -17.79 -11.97 10.68
CA PHE A 113 -18.01 -10.55 10.52
C PHE A 113 -19.29 -10.15 11.24
N ASP A 114 -20.43 -10.69 10.80
CA ASP A 114 -21.73 -10.45 11.44
C ASP A 114 -22.32 -11.70 12.06
N ALA A 115 -22.95 -11.57 13.23
CA ALA A 115 -23.54 -12.71 13.93
C ALA A 115 -24.80 -13.27 13.22
N PHE A 116 -25.54 -12.42 12.50
CA PHE A 116 -26.89 -12.74 12.00
C PHE A 116 -27.10 -12.45 10.51
N SER A 117 -26.15 -11.81 9.83
CA SER A 117 -26.21 -11.44 8.41
C SER A 117 -24.92 -11.84 7.70
N PRO A 118 -24.90 -11.86 6.35
CA PRO A 118 -23.67 -11.77 5.59
C PRO A 118 -23.00 -10.38 5.78
N PRO A 119 -21.70 -10.26 5.42
CA PRO A 119 -20.93 -9.04 5.63
C PRO A 119 -21.28 -7.88 4.68
N ASP A 120 -21.05 -6.67 5.17
CA ASP A 120 -21.20 -5.40 4.45
C ASP A 120 -19.86 -4.88 3.91
N PHE A 121 -19.36 -5.43 2.80
CA PHE A 121 -18.01 -5.13 2.35
C PHE A 121 -17.86 -3.85 1.51
N TYR A 122 -16.77 -3.12 1.77
CA TYR A 122 -16.25 -2.05 0.92
C TYR A 122 -14.72 -2.10 0.79
N THR A 123 -14.20 -1.54 -0.30
CA THR A 123 -12.76 -1.52 -0.59
C THR A 123 -12.21 -0.10 -0.53
N LYS A 124 -11.15 0.12 0.25
CA LYS A 124 -10.30 1.31 0.20
C LYS A 124 -9.16 1.09 -0.77
N VAL A 125 -8.91 2.08 -1.63
CA VAL A 125 -7.79 2.12 -2.58
C VAL A 125 -7.00 3.39 -2.31
N CYS A 126 -5.77 3.22 -1.81
CA CYS A 126 -4.94 4.30 -1.30
C CYS A 126 -3.58 4.33 -2.00
N ILE A 127 -3.07 5.54 -2.23
CA ILE A 127 -1.69 5.75 -2.65
C ILE A 127 -0.85 6.14 -1.43
N VAL A 128 0.24 5.41 -1.21
CA VAL A 128 1.23 5.66 -0.17
C VAL A 128 2.55 6.01 -0.85
N GLY A 129 3.04 7.23 -0.66
CA GLY A 129 4.25 7.70 -1.32
C GLY A 129 4.53 9.15 -0.93
N VAL A 130 5.07 9.93 -1.86
CA VAL A 130 5.30 11.36 -1.63
C VAL A 130 4.01 12.08 -1.23
N PRO A 131 4.07 13.17 -0.44
CA PRO A 131 2.88 13.89 0.01
C PRO A 131 1.94 14.32 -1.13
N ALA A 132 2.50 14.71 -2.28
CA ALA A 132 1.74 15.12 -3.47
C ALA A 132 0.87 14.00 -4.06
N ASP A 133 1.29 12.74 -3.94
CA ASP A 133 0.60 11.60 -4.52
C ASP A 133 -0.37 10.93 -3.53
N LYS A 134 -0.36 11.36 -2.27
CA LYS A 134 -1.15 10.71 -1.22
C LYS A 134 -2.64 10.99 -1.43
N VAL A 135 -3.38 9.93 -1.75
CA VAL A 135 -4.83 9.98 -1.94
C VAL A 135 -5.48 8.69 -1.42
N ASN A 136 -6.72 8.81 -0.92
CA ASN A 136 -7.53 7.71 -0.43
C ASN A 136 -8.90 7.78 -1.11
N LYS A 137 -9.29 6.69 -1.76
CA LYS A 137 -10.61 6.50 -2.38
C LYS A 137 -11.24 5.25 -1.80
N LYS A 138 -12.58 5.19 -1.78
CA LYS A 138 -13.33 4.03 -1.33
C LYS A 138 -14.47 3.73 -2.30
N THR A 139 -14.80 2.45 -2.43
CA THR A 139 -16.02 2.01 -3.12
C THR A 139 -17.25 2.29 -2.26
N LYS A 140 -18.43 2.12 -2.85
CA LYS A 140 -19.66 1.91 -2.09
C LYS A 140 -19.57 0.64 -1.24
N ILE A 141 -20.44 0.58 -0.24
CA ILE A 141 -20.66 -0.60 0.57
C ILE A 141 -21.61 -1.52 -0.19
N ILE A 142 -21.27 -2.80 -0.29
CA ILE A 142 -22.18 -3.85 -0.76
C ILE A 142 -22.71 -4.53 0.50
N HIS A 143 -24.01 -4.42 0.72
CA HIS A 143 -24.64 -4.96 1.93
C HIS A 143 -25.02 -6.43 1.76
N ASP A 144 -24.94 -7.19 2.85
CA ASP A 144 -25.43 -8.56 2.97
C ASP A 144 -24.90 -9.52 1.86
N ASP A 145 -23.63 -9.42 1.47
CA ASP A 145 -23.05 -10.27 0.40
C ASP A 145 -21.60 -10.72 0.65
N TRP A 146 -21.40 -12.05 0.64
CA TRP A 146 -20.07 -12.68 0.71
C TRP A 146 -19.26 -12.55 -0.59
N PHE A 147 -19.90 -12.15 -1.69
CA PHE A 147 -19.33 -12.07 -3.05
C PHE A 147 -19.49 -10.65 -3.64
N PRO A 148 -18.98 -9.60 -2.98
CA PRO A 148 -19.26 -8.22 -3.34
C PRO A 148 -18.78 -7.89 -4.76
N VAL A 149 -19.69 -7.27 -5.55
CA VAL A 149 -19.39 -6.71 -6.88
C VAL A 149 -19.52 -5.19 -6.80
N TRP A 150 -18.37 -4.50 -6.76
CA TRP A 150 -18.32 -3.03 -6.70
C TRP A 150 -18.43 -2.39 -8.09
N ASP A 151 -17.70 -2.92 -9.07
CA ASP A 151 -17.56 -2.40 -10.45
C ASP A 151 -17.18 -0.90 -10.54
N GLU A 152 -16.33 -0.42 -9.62
CA GLU A 152 -15.95 1.00 -9.52
C GLU A 152 -14.53 1.26 -10.02
N GLU A 153 -14.33 2.39 -10.71
CA GLU A 153 -13.03 2.81 -11.25
C GLU A 153 -12.54 4.12 -10.65
N PHE A 154 -11.24 4.18 -10.36
CA PHE A 154 -10.59 5.29 -9.70
C PHE A 154 -9.35 5.75 -10.48
N GLU A 155 -9.20 7.06 -10.64
CA GLU A 155 -8.03 7.68 -11.27
C GLU A 155 -7.03 8.22 -10.23
N PHE A 156 -5.74 7.97 -10.45
CA PHE A 156 -4.64 8.37 -9.57
C PHE A 156 -3.53 9.03 -10.39
N PRO A 157 -3.47 10.37 -10.45
CA PRO A 157 -2.32 11.07 -11.01
C PRO A 157 -1.12 10.95 -10.05
N LEU A 158 0.03 10.53 -10.56
CA LEU A 158 1.25 10.26 -9.79
C LEU A 158 2.40 11.13 -10.30
N CYS A 159 2.96 11.92 -9.39
CA CYS A 159 4.15 12.73 -9.62
C CYS A 159 5.43 11.91 -9.46
N VAL A 160 5.44 10.91 -8.56
CA VAL A 160 6.62 10.07 -8.27
C VAL A 160 6.21 8.59 -8.15
N PRO A 161 5.79 7.96 -9.26
CA PRO A 161 5.28 6.58 -9.26
C PRO A 161 6.30 5.55 -8.73
N GLU A 162 7.61 5.81 -8.84
CA GLU A 162 8.69 4.91 -8.41
C GLU A 162 8.84 4.81 -6.89
N LEU A 163 8.24 5.75 -6.13
CA LEU A 163 8.19 5.72 -4.67
C LEU A 163 6.79 5.46 -4.12
N ALA A 164 5.83 5.18 -5.02
CA ALA A 164 4.43 5.01 -4.67
C ALA A 164 4.06 3.52 -4.52
N LEU A 165 3.26 3.24 -3.49
CA LEU A 165 2.62 1.96 -3.24
C LEU A 165 1.10 2.13 -3.41
N LEU A 166 0.47 1.18 -4.08
CA LEU A 166 -0.97 0.99 -4.10
C LEU A 166 -1.34 0.09 -2.91
N TRP A 167 -2.00 0.66 -1.91
CA TRP A 167 -2.52 -0.06 -0.76
C TRP A 167 -4.04 -0.25 -0.89
N ILE A 168 -4.46 -1.50 -0.83
CA ILE A 168 -5.85 -1.94 -0.95
C ILE A 168 -6.24 -2.57 0.38
N GLU A 169 -7.37 -2.16 0.94
CA GLU A 169 -7.91 -2.70 2.19
C GLU A 169 -9.41 -2.94 2.02
N VAL A 170 -9.86 -4.18 2.23
CA VAL A 170 -11.28 -4.50 2.33
C VAL A 170 -11.66 -4.46 3.79
N ARG A 171 -12.79 -3.83 4.09
CA ARG A 171 -13.40 -3.80 5.40
C ARG A 171 -14.86 -4.18 5.30
N GLU A 172 -15.34 -4.77 6.38
CA GLU A 172 -16.76 -4.90 6.64
C GLU A 172 -17.22 -3.63 7.39
N TYR A 173 -18.40 -3.12 7.06
CA TYR A 173 -18.94 -1.88 7.59
C TYR A 173 -19.92 -2.16 8.73
N ASP A 174 -19.49 -1.84 9.95
CA ASP A 174 -20.37 -1.84 11.12
C ASP A 174 -20.84 -0.41 11.45
N MET A 175 -22.15 -0.21 11.55
CA MET A 175 -22.75 1.09 11.88
C MET A 175 -22.49 1.54 13.33
N HIS A 176 -22.27 0.59 14.23
CA HIS A 176 -22.21 0.79 15.69
C HIS A 176 -20.85 0.48 16.29
N GLU A 177 -20.03 -0.30 15.61
CA GLU A 177 -18.67 -0.62 16.02
C GLU A 177 -17.61 -0.10 15.03
N LYS A 178 -16.39 -0.59 15.19
CA LYS A 178 -15.30 -0.27 14.27
C LYS A 178 -15.28 -1.33 13.19
N ASP A 179 -15.40 -0.88 11.95
CA ASP A 179 -15.26 -1.70 10.73
C ASP A 179 -14.24 -2.83 10.85
N ASP A 180 -14.72 -4.06 10.67
CA ASP A 180 -13.91 -5.26 10.74
C ASP A 180 -12.96 -5.39 9.54
N PHE A 181 -11.85 -6.07 9.79
CA PHE A 181 -10.79 -6.20 8.80
C PHE A 181 -11.06 -7.39 7.86
N GLY A 182 -11.38 -7.11 6.61
CA GLY A 182 -11.63 -8.12 5.58
C GLY A 182 -10.36 -8.59 4.83
N GLY A 183 -9.23 -7.90 4.98
CA GLY A 183 -7.98 -8.22 4.30
C GLY A 183 -7.35 -7.04 3.60
N GLN A 184 -6.04 -7.12 3.33
CA GLN A 184 -5.31 -6.06 2.62
C GLN A 184 -4.30 -6.60 1.62
N SER A 185 -3.92 -5.77 0.65
CA SER A 185 -2.76 -6.00 -0.20
C SER A 185 -2.04 -4.70 -0.45
N CYS A 186 -0.71 -4.72 -0.45
CA CYS A 186 0.13 -3.56 -0.73
C CYS A 186 1.08 -3.90 -1.88
N LEU A 187 1.04 -3.10 -2.94
CA LEU A 187 1.72 -3.37 -4.20
C LEU A 187 2.57 -2.16 -4.63
N PRO A 188 3.84 -2.33 -4.99
CA PRO A 188 4.64 -1.25 -5.54
C PRO A 188 4.15 -0.88 -6.94
N ILE A 189 3.87 0.40 -7.17
CA ILE A 189 3.28 0.86 -8.44
C ILE A 189 4.22 0.60 -9.62
N SER A 190 5.53 0.67 -9.39
CA SER A 190 6.56 0.35 -10.39
C SER A 190 6.48 -1.08 -10.92
N GLU A 191 5.96 -2.03 -10.14
CA GLU A 191 5.85 -3.45 -10.50
C GLU A 191 4.46 -3.83 -11.02
N LEU A 192 3.49 -2.90 -10.97
CA LEU A 192 2.15 -3.18 -11.48
C LEU A 192 2.16 -3.34 -13.00
N ARG A 193 1.47 -4.37 -13.48
CA ARG A 193 1.26 -4.62 -14.91
C ARG A 193 -0.18 -4.29 -15.28
N SER A 194 -0.36 -3.54 -16.37
CA SER A 194 -1.69 -3.25 -16.93
C SER A 194 -2.49 -4.51 -17.25
N GLY A 195 -3.80 -4.36 -17.34
CA GLY A 195 -4.77 -5.41 -17.64
C GLY A 195 -5.49 -5.93 -16.39
N PHE A 196 -6.24 -7.02 -16.57
CA PHE A 196 -6.95 -7.69 -15.49
C PHE A 196 -5.98 -8.50 -14.62
N ARG A 197 -6.14 -8.39 -13.31
CA ARG A 197 -5.30 -9.02 -12.28
C ARG A 197 -6.18 -9.56 -11.17
N VAL A 198 -5.80 -10.73 -10.67
CA VAL A 198 -6.35 -11.29 -9.44
C VAL A 198 -5.39 -10.97 -8.31
N ILE A 199 -5.85 -10.21 -7.32
CA ILE A 199 -5.04 -9.72 -6.21
C ILE A 199 -5.38 -10.51 -4.95
N PRO A 200 -4.49 -11.37 -4.44
CA PRO A 200 -4.70 -12.03 -3.17
C PRO A 200 -4.67 -11.01 -2.03
N LEU A 201 -5.50 -11.24 -1.02
CA LEU A 201 -5.51 -10.46 0.22
C LEU A 201 -4.76 -11.20 1.34
N PHE A 202 -4.32 -10.41 2.31
CA PHE A 202 -3.51 -10.82 3.45
C PHE A 202 -4.20 -10.38 4.73
N ASP A 203 -4.04 -11.17 5.79
CA ASP A 203 -4.58 -10.88 7.11
C ASP A 203 -3.83 -9.72 7.81
N GLU A 204 -4.18 -9.43 9.07
CA GLU A 204 -3.53 -8.36 9.83
C GLU A 204 -2.03 -8.60 10.08
N LYS A 205 -1.60 -9.88 10.10
CA LYS A 205 -0.21 -10.29 10.29
C LYS A 205 0.59 -10.20 8.98
N GLY A 206 -0.08 -10.06 7.85
CA GLY A 206 0.52 -10.09 6.53
C GLY A 206 0.68 -11.50 5.97
N GLU A 207 -0.04 -12.48 6.52
CA GLU A 207 -0.13 -13.84 6.01
C GLU A 207 -1.21 -13.92 4.92
N GLN A 208 -0.96 -14.67 3.84
CA GLN A 208 -1.88 -14.71 2.72
C GLN A 208 -3.15 -15.49 3.10
N LEU A 209 -4.32 -14.90 2.85
CA LEU A 209 -5.60 -15.58 2.95
C LEU A 209 -5.68 -16.65 1.83
N LYS A 210 -6.24 -17.82 2.15
CA LYS A 210 -6.17 -19.01 1.28
C LYS A 210 -7.00 -18.80 0.00
N SER A 211 -8.21 -18.29 0.18
CA SER A 211 -9.20 -18.17 -0.89
C SER A 211 -9.50 -16.73 -1.25
N VAL A 212 -9.27 -15.77 -0.34
CA VAL A 212 -9.68 -14.37 -0.52
C VAL A 212 -8.85 -13.64 -1.58
N LYS A 213 -9.54 -13.17 -2.63
CA LYS A 213 -8.94 -12.46 -3.78
C LYS A 213 -9.88 -11.40 -4.34
N LEU A 214 -9.30 -10.35 -4.92
CA LEU A 214 -10.00 -9.32 -5.68
C LEU A 214 -9.73 -9.46 -7.18
N LEU A 215 -10.74 -9.30 -8.02
CA LEU A 215 -10.57 -9.06 -9.45
C LEU A 215 -10.46 -7.55 -9.69
N MET A 216 -9.33 -7.11 -10.23
CA MET A 216 -9.05 -5.71 -10.51
C MET A 216 -8.51 -5.52 -11.92
N ARG A 217 -8.61 -4.31 -12.47
CA ARG A 217 -7.89 -3.91 -13.69
C ARG A 217 -7.04 -2.69 -13.40
N PHE A 218 -5.79 -2.74 -13.83
CA PHE A 218 -4.90 -1.60 -13.82
C PHE A 218 -4.68 -1.10 -15.25
N GLN A 219 -4.69 0.21 -15.44
CA GLN A 219 -4.33 0.81 -16.71
C GLN A 219 -3.52 2.07 -16.44
N PHE A 220 -2.33 2.13 -17.05
CA PHE A 220 -1.51 3.32 -17.04
C PHE A 220 -1.80 4.16 -18.28
N LYS A 221 -2.00 5.46 -18.07
CA LYS A 221 -2.01 6.49 -19.12
C LYS A 221 -0.72 7.29 -19.04
#